data_AF-A0A950RZ01-F1
#
_entry.id   AF-A0A950RZ01-F1
#
_cell.length_a   1.000
_cell.length_b   1.000
_cell.length_c   1.000
_cell.angle_alpha   90.00
_cell.angle_beta   90.00
_cell.angle_gamma   90.00
#
_symmetry.space_group_name_H-M   'P 1'
#
loop_
_entity.id
_entity.type
_entity.pdbx_description
1 polymer ?
#
loop_
_entity_poly.entity_id
_entity_poly.type
_entity_poly.pdbx_seq_one_letter_code
_entity_poly.pdbx_strand_id
1 'polypeptide(L)' 'GRINVAFEDVRRVALPALRHRLILSFEAEAKGMTSDRVVAELVNAVPEKG' A
#
# COMPACT_ATOMS: atom_id res chain seq x y z
N GLY A 1 17.03 3.83 18.18
CA GLY A 1 16.54 3.45 16.84
C GLY A 1 17.17 2.14 16.44
N ARG A 2 16.47 1.32 15.64
CA ARG A 2 17.08 0.12 15.06
C ARG A 2 18.05 0.54 13.94
N ILE A 3 19.16 -0.19 13.79
CA ILE A 3 20.15 0.05 12.71
C ILE A 3 19.62 -0.44 11.35
N ASN A 4 18.81 -1.50 11.37
CA ASN A 4 18.20 -2.08 10.17
C ASN A 4 16.70 -1.82 10.13
N VAL A 5 16.17 -1.63 8.93
CA VAL A 5 14.74 -1.49 8.65
C VAL A 5 14.08 -2.87 8.69
N ALA A 6 12.98 -3.01 9.43
CA ALA A 6 12.15 -4.21 9.39
C ALA A 6 11.02 -4.07 8.37
N PHE A 7 10.48 -5.18 7.85
CA PHE A 7 9.32 -5.14 6.96
C PHE A 7 8.11 -4.43 7.60
N GLU A 8 7.94 -4.53 8.92
CA GLU A 8 6.92 -3.79 9.67
C GLU A 8 7.07 -2.26 9.52
N ASP A 9 8.30 -1.75 9.45
CA ASP A 9 8.52 -0.32 9.23
C ASP A 9 8.01 0.12 7.87
N VAL A 10 8.20 -0.72 6.85
CA VAL A 10 7.67 -0.48 5.49
C VAL A 10 6.15 -0.54 5.50
N ARG A 11 5.54 -1.54 6.13
CA ARG A 11 4.07 -1.63 6.26
C ARG A 11 3.47 -0.39 6.90
N ARG A 12 4.08 0.10 7.97
CA ARG A 12 3.59 1.27 8.72
C ARG A 12 3.54 2.54 7.87
N VAL A 13 4.44 2.67 6.88
CA VAL A 13 4.51 3.87 6.03
C VAL A 13 3.92 3.67 4.63
N ALA A 14 3.56 2.45 4.23
CA ALA A 14 3.08 2.15 2.88
C ALA A 14 1.86 2.99 2.48
N LEU A 15 0.84 3.07 3.35
CA LEU A 15 -0.37 3.84 3.09
C LEU A 15 -0.09 5.35 2.90
N PRO A 16 0.51 6.08 3.86
CA PRO A 16 0.79 7.49 3.68
C PRO A 16 1.81 7.78 2.56
N ALA A 17 2.72 6.85 2.26
CA ALA A 17 3.68 7.02 1.16
C ALA A 17 3.05 6.89 -0.24
N LEU A 18 1.99 6.07 -0.38
CA LEU A 18 1.41 5.71 -1.68
C LEU A 18 0.01 6.28 -1.95
N ARG A 19 -0.71 6.77 -0.93
CA ARG A 19 -2.11 7.25 -1.02
C ARG A 19 -2.40 8.19 -2.21
N HIS A 20 -1.51 9.13 -2.47
CA HIS A 20 -1.66 10.13 -3.54
C HIS A 20 -0.76 9.85 -4.76
N ARG A 21 -0.21 8.65 -4.86
CA ARG A 21 0.71 8.23 -5.93
C ARG A 21 0.13 7.17 -6.87
N LEU A 22 -1.15 6.86 -6.72
CA LEU A 22 -1.87 5.92 -7.57
C LEU A 22 -2.89 6.68 -8.42
N ILE A 23 -2.93 6.36 -9.70
CA ILE A 23 -3.96 6.80 -10.63
C ILE A 23 -4.86 5.60 -10.88
N LEU A 24 -6.13 5.72 -10.51
CA LEU A 24 -7.12 4.67 -10.74
C LEU A 24 -7.67 4.74 -12.16
N SER A 25 -8.09 3.60 -12.70
CA SER A 25 -8.88 3.60 -13.93
C SER A 25 -10.29 4.09 -13.64
N PHE A 26 -10.94 4.66 -14.66
CA PHE A 26 -12.35 5.09 -14.56
C PHE A 26 -13.28 3.96 -14.08
N GLU A 27 -13.04 2.73 -14.54
CA GLU A 27 -13.82 1.57 -14.12
C GLU A 27 -13.64 1.27 -12.62
N ALA A 28 -12.42 1.41 -12.09
CA ALA A 28 -12.15 1.20 -10.67
C ALA A 28 -12.82 2.28 -9.82
N GLU A 29 -12.75 3.54 -10.23
CA GLU A 29 -13.45 4.65 -9.57
C GLU A 29 -14.97 4.45 -9.60
N ALA A 30 -15.52 4.04 -10.75
CA ALA A 30 -16.96 3.74 -10.89
C ALA A 30 -17.43 2.60 -9.98
N LYS A 31 -16.54 1.66 -9.63
CA LYS A 31 -16.80 0.58 -8.66
C LYS A 31 -16.57 1.00 -7.20
N GLY A 32 -16.27 2.27 -6.94
CA GLY A 32 -16.01 2.80 -5.60
C GLY A 32 -14.65 2.38 -5.03
N MET A 33 -13.70 2.01 -5.89
CA MET A 33 -12.34 1.70 -5.45
C MET A 33 -11.62 2.97 -5.00
N THR A 34 -10.80 2.86 -3.96
CA THR A 34 -9.96 3.97 -3.47
C THR A 34 -8.49 3.56 -3.46
N SER A 35 -7.59 4.52 -3.61
CA SER A 35 -6.15 4.27 -3.50
C SER A 35 -5.79 3.62 -2.16
N ASP A 36 -6.46 4.02 -1.07
CA ASP A 36 -6.26 3.41 0.26
C ASP A 36 -6.59 1.92 0.26
N ARG A 37 -7.72 1.54 -0.37
CA ARG A 37 -8.13 0.15 -0.48
C ARG A 37 -7.14 -0.67 -1.32
N VAL A 38 -6.70 -0.13 -2.46
CA VAL A 38 -5.71 -0.78 -3.32
C VAL A 38 -4.39 -1.01 -2.57
N VAL A 39 -3.88 0.01 -1.86
CA VAL A 39 -2.63 -0.12 -1.10
C VAL A 39 -2.78 -1.15 0.02
N ALA A 40 -3.89 -1.15 0.74
CA ALA A 40 -4.14 -2.14 1.79
C ALA A 40 -4.19 -3.58 1.26
N GLU A 41 -4.87 -3.79 0.12
CA GLU A 41 -4.94 -5.10 -0.53
C GLU A 41 -3.55 -5.56 -1.00
N LEU A 42 -2.75 -4.67 -1.61
CA LEU A 42 -1.39 -4.99 -2.07
C LEU A 42 -0.44 -5.35 -0.92
N VAL A 43 -0.48 -4.60 0.18
CA VAL A 43 0.38 -4.86 1.35
C VAL A 43 0.08 -6.22 1.96
N ASN A 44 -1.16 -6.69 1.89
CA ASN A 44 -1.55 -8.03 2.37
C ASN A 44 -1.26 -9.14 1.36
N ALA A 45 -1.31 -8.84 0.06
CA ALA A 45 -1.12 -9.82 -1.01
C ALA A 45 0.35 -10.13 -1.30
N VAL A 46 1.26 -9.20 -1.02
CA VAL A 46 2.70 -9.39 -1.27
C VAL A 46 3.38 -10.03 -0.05
N PRO A 47 3.89 -11.26 -0.15
CA PRO A 47 4.57 -11.91 0.97
C PRO A 47 5.94 -11.25 1.25
N GLU A 48 6.33 -11.27 2.51
CA GLU A 48 7.72 -10.97 2.88
C GLU A 48 8.63 -12.08 2.38
N LYS A 49 9.75 -11.72 1.77
CA LYS A 49 10.81 -12.69 1.50
C LYS A 49 11.60 -12.94 2.78
N GLY A 50 11.56 -14.19 3.24
CA GLY A 50 12.50 -14.74 4.23
C GLY A 50 13.84 -15.07 3.59
#